data_AF-A0A4P5VGW3-F1
#
_entry.id   AF-A0A4P5VGW3-F1
#
_cell.length_a   1.000
_cell.length_b   1.000
_cell.length_c   1.000
_cell.angle_alpha   90.00
_cell.angle_beta   90.00
_cell.angle_gamma   90.00
#
_symmetry.space_group_name_H-M   'P 1'
#
loop_
_entity.id
_entity.type
_entity.pdbx_description
1 polymer ?
#
loop_
_entity_poly.entity_id
_entity_poly.type
_entity_poly.pdbx_seq_one_letter_code
_entity_poly.pdbx_strand_id
1 'polypeptide(L)'
;MDYSNDHLSEEERRQPPTFLYAMDLGDGRFFVEETSLALAPAVSFPVLRQRLLARLAHRGVRVEAIEHEEFCLFPMNPPLPDLNQPVVGFGGAAGMVHPASGFMVGSVLRRSPGLAAAIASALEDPTASAEAVAAAAWGALWPAEMRWKHGFYRFGLEKLMRFDEARLRHHFASFFSLPPQQWYGFLTNTLTPAQVLQAMARLFALAPGDVRWGLMNLQGREPALMARLFTGG
;
A
#
# COMPACT_ATOMS: atom_id res chain seq x y z
N MET A 1 0.76 8.52 -10.12
CA MET A 1 2.03 8.73 -9.40
C MET A 1 3.05 9.22 -10.39
N ASP A 2 3.68 10.34 -10.09
CA ASP A 2 4.64 10.97 -11.00
C ASP A 2 6.07 10.59 -10.63
N TYR A 3 6.58 9.58 -11.35
CA TYR A 3 7.95 9.08 -11.21
C TYR A 3 8.94 9.76 -12.16
N SER A 4 8.59 10.88 -12.82
CA SER A 4 9.55 11.56 -13.71
C SER A 4 10.84 11.88 -12.95
N ASN A 5 11.99 11.67 -13.59
CA ASN A 5 13.33 11.82 -12.98
C ASN A 5 14.27 12.69 -13.83
N ASP A 6 13.70 13.42 -14.79
CA ASP A 6 14.34 14.39 -15.68
C ASP A 6 15.10 15.49 -14.91
N HIS A 7 14.58 15.88 -13.76
CA HIS A 7 15.20 16.83 -12.83
C HIS A 7 16.38 16.27 -12.01
N LEU A 8 16.63 14.96 -12.06
CA LEU A 8 17.71 14.29 -11.32
C LEU A 8 18.96 14.11 -12.18
N SER A 9 20.14 14.17 -11.54
CA SER A 9 21.42 13.79 -12.14
C SER A 9 21.51 12.29 -12.44
N GLU A 10 22.47 11.88 -13.27
CA GLU A 10 22.71 10.46 -13.56
C GLU A 10 23.03 9.63 -12.30
N GLU A 11 23.72 10.23 -11.33
CA GLU A 11 24.03 9.57 -10.06
C GLU A 11 22.75 9.37 -9.22
N GLU A 12 21.93 10.40 -9.09
CA GLU A 12 20.66 10.32 -8.35
C GLU A 12 19.67 9.35 -9.01
N ARG A 13 19.66 9.24 -10.34
CA ARG A 13 18.83 8.27 -11.08
C ARG A 13 19.20 6.81 -10.80
N ARG A 14 20.40 6.54 -10.29
CA ARG A 14 20.84 5.20 -9.85
C ARG A 14 20.43 4.88 -8.41
N GLN A 15 19.96 5.85 -7.65
CA GLN A 15 19.43 5.67 -6.31
C GLN A 15 17.96 5.23 -6.36
N PRO A 16 17.36 4.77 -5.23
CA PRO A 16 15.97 4.36 -5.20
C PRO A 16 15.01 5.43 -5.76
N PRO A 17 14.02 5.03 -6.57
CA PRO A 17 13.10 5.97 -7.20
C PRO A 17 12.16 6.61 -6.17
N THR A 18 11.86 7.89 -6.40
CA THR A 18 10.86 8.67 -5.65
C THR A 18 9.80 9.19 -6.60
N PHE A 19 8.67 9.62 -6.06
CA PHE A 19 7.56 10.17 -6.83
C PHE A 19 6.84 11.28 -6.07
N LEU A 20 6.12 12.11 -6.81
CA LEU A 20 5.38 13.25 -6.30
C LEU A 20 3.89 12.94 -6.10
N TYR A 21 3.36 13.31 -4.93
CA TYR A 21 1.95 13.68 -4.75
C TYR A 21 1.81 15.19 -4.85
N ALA A 22 0.80 15.65 -5.59
CA ALA A 22 0.47 17.06 -5.70
C ALA A 22 -1.06 17.23 -5.68
N MET A 23 -1.57 18.13 -4.84
CA MET A 23 -2.98 18.46 -4.74
C MET A 23 -3.14 19.98 -4.75
N ASP A 24 -4.04 20.47 -5.61
CA ASP A 24 -4.48 21.85 -5.62
C ASP A 24 -5.46 22.07 -4.46
N LEU A 25 -5.12 23.01 -3.57
CA LEU A 25 -5.94 23.38 -2.42
C LEU A 25 -6.78 24.64 -2.69
N GLY A 26 -6.67 25.23 -3.89
CA GLY A 26 -7.29 26.50 -4.26
C GLY A 26 -6.46 27.72 -3.85
N ASP A 27 -6.80 28.88 -4.41
CA ASP A 27 -6.18 30.18 -4.10
C ASP A 27 -4.65 30.22 -4.27
N GLY A 28 -4.13 29.44 -5.21
CA GLY A 28 -2.67 29.34 -5.45
C GLY A 28 -1.92 28.50 -4.41
N ARG A 29 -2.64 27.79 -3.52
CA ARG A 29 -2.05 26.91 -2.51
C ARG A 29 -2.03 25.46 -3.00
N PHE A 30 -0.93 24.77 -2.72
CA PHE A 30 -0.73 23.40 -3.15
C PHE A 30 -0.13 22.58 -2.01
N PHE A 31 -0.63 21.35 -1.85
CA PHE A 31 0.07 20.31 -1.12
C PHE A 31 0.98 19.57 -2.09
N VAL A 32 2.26 19.48 -1.78
CA VAL A 32 3.24 18.71 -2.57
C VAL A 32 4.11 17.86 -1.66
N GLU A 33 4.22 16.58 -1.98
CA GLU A 33 4.99 15.62 -1.20
C GLU A 33 5.82 14.75 -2.14
N GLU A 34 7.14 14.79 -2.00
CA GLU A 34 8.02 13.80 -2.62
C GLU A 34 8.22 12.65 -1.66
N THR A 35 7.99 11.43 -2.13
CA THR A 35 8.04 10.23 -1.30
C THR A 35 8.64 9.04 -2.07
N SER A 36 8.89 7.95 -1.37
CA SER A 36 9.29 6.65 -1.95
C SER A 36 8.23 5.59 -1.65
N LEU A 37 8.24 4.48 -2.39
CA LEU A 37 7.12 3.53 -2.37
C LEU A 37 6.98 2.77 -1.03
N ALA A 38 7.56 1.58 -0.90
CA ALA A 38 7.58 0.82 0.35
C ALA A 38 9.02 0.42 0.71
N LEU A 39 9.97 1.30 0.38
CA LEU A 39 11.40 1.04 0.52
C LEU A 39 11.77 0.88 2.00
N ALA A 40 12.63 -0.10 2.28
CA ALA A 40 13.23 -0.31 3.59
C ALA A 40 14.74 -0.54 3.43
N PRO A 41 15.63 0.30 4.02
CA PRO A 41 15.31 1.50 4.79
C PRO A 41 14.68 2.62 3.93
N ALA A 42 13.91 3.50 4.56
CA ALA A 42 13.25 4.61 3.87
C ALA A 42 14.27 5.62 3.32
N VAL A 43 13.93 6.29 2.21
CA VAL A 43 14.70 7.44 1.72
C VAL A 43 14.67 8.55 2.78
N SER A 44 15.82 9.16 3.06
CA SER A 44 15.90 10.18 4.11
C SER A 44 15.15 11.45 3.72
N PHE A 45 14.55 12.12 4.72
CA PHE A 45 13.83 13.38 4.50
C PHE A 45 14.67 14.48 3.82
N PRO A 46 15.97 14.65 4.11
CA PRO A 46 16.80 15.60 3.37
C PRO A 46 16.87 15.31 1.86
N VAL A 47 16.98 14.03 1.48
CA VAL A 47 17.01 13.62 0.07
C VAL A 47 15.64 13.86 -0.58
N LEU A 48 14.54 13.51 0.10
CA LEU A 48 13.18 13.77 -0.40
C LEU A 48 12.94 15.26 -0.62
N ARG A 49 13.32 16.11 0.35
CA ARG A 49 13.23 17.57 0.25
C ARG A 49 14.05 18.12 -0.92
N GLN A 50 15.29 17.66 -1.08
CA GLN A 50 16.14 18.07 -2.19
C GLN A 50 15.50 17.74 -3.54
N ARG A 51 15.01 16.50 -3.71
CA ARG A 51 14.37 16.06 -4.94
C ARG A 51 13.07 16.81 -5.23
N LEU A 52 12.25 17.07 -4.20
CA LEU A 52 11.04 17.87 -4.32
C LEU A 52 11.36 19.26 -4.87
N LEU A 53 12.31 19.97 -4.26
CA LEU A 53 12.68 21.32 -4.68
C LEU A 53 13.28 21.33 -6.10
N ALA A 54 14.13 20.36 -6.42
CA ALA A 54 14.68 20.21 -7.77
C ALA A 54 13.58 19.96 -8.82
N ARG A 55 12.59 19.11 -8.49
CA ARG A 55 11.44 18.84 -9.37
C ARG A 55 10.60 20.08 -9.61
N LEU A 56 10.27 20.83 -8.55
CA LEU A 56 9.49 22.07 -8.66
C LEU A 56 10.24 23.11 -9.51
N ALA A 57 11.52 23.32 -9.24
CA ALA A 57 12.36 24.25 -9.99
C ALA A 57 12.47 23.87 -11.48
N HIS A 58 12.65 22.57 -11.78
CA HIS A 58 12.70 22.06 -13.15
C HIS A 58 11.40 22.32 -13.92
N ARG A 59 10.26 22.35 -13.23
CA ARG A 59 8.94 22.67 -13.80
C ARG A 59 8.62 24.16 -13.83
N GLY A 60 9.57 25.02 -13.44
CA GLY A 60 9.35 26.47 -13.35
C GLY A 60 8.39 26.87 -12.23
N VAL A 61 8.14 25.98 -11.26
CA VAL A 61 7.29 26.28 -10.10
C VAL A 61 8.14 26.95 -9.03
N ARG A 62 7.84 28.21 -8.75
CA ARG A 62 8.47 28.97 -7.67
C ARG A 62 7.64 28.86 -6.41
N VAL A 63 8.24 28.38 -5.32
CA VAL A 63 7.63 28.40 -3.99
C VAL A 63 7.73 29.82 -3.43
N GLU A 64 6.59 30.47 -3.21
CA GLU A 64 6.54 31.83 -2.65
C GLU A 64 6.56 31.82 -1.11
N ALA A 65 5.83 30.88 -0.51
CA ALA A 65 5.78 30.65 0.92
C ALA A 65 5.56 29.16 1.22
N ILE A 66 6.07 28.70 2.36
CA ILE A 66 5.76 27.38 2.92
C ILE A 66 4.84 27.61 4.12
N GLU A 67 3.56 27.26 3.98
CA GLU A 67 2.58 27.41 5.06
C GLU A 67 2.70 26.32 6.12
N HIS A 68 3.02 25.09 5.70
CA HIS A 68 3.13 23.92 6.56
C HIS A 68 4.16 22.94 5.99
N GLU A 69 4.90 22.26 6.88
CA GLU A 69 5.82 21.18 6.54
C GLU A 69 5.53 19.98 7.45
N GLU A 70 5.34 18.81 6.86
CA GLU A 70 5.10 17.57 7.59
C GLU A 70 6.08 16.47 7.18
N PHE A 71 6.38 15.60 8.14
CA PHE A 71 7.23 14.44 7.92
C PHE A 71 6.41 13.17 8.16
N CYS A 72 6.10 12.47 7.07
CA CYS A 72 5.31 11.26 7.12
C CYS A 72 6.22 10.03 7.01
N LEU A 73 6.17 9.17 8.03
CA LEU A 73 6.69 7.82 7.98
C LEU A 73 5.67 6.89 8.62
N PHE A 74 5.21 5.92 7.85
CA PHE A 74 4.31 4.89 8.35
C PHE A 74 4.85 3.50 8.00
N PRO A 75 4.75 2.54 8.93
CA PRO A 75 5.26 1.20 8.70
C PRO A 75 4.44 0.49 7.63
N MET A 76 5.09 0.18 6.51
CA MET A 76 4.53 -0.69 5.49
C MET A 76 4.66 -2.15 5.91
N ASN A 77 3.55 -2.90 5.80
CA ASN A 77 3.50 -4.34 6.01
C ASN A 77 3.96 -4.82 7.41
N PRO A 78 3.43 -4.27 8.51
CA PRO A 78 3.62 -4.90 9.81
C PRO A 78 3.13 -6.37 9.76
N PRO A 79 3.64 -7.24 10.64
CA PRO A 79 3.06 -8.58 10.79
C PRO A 79 1.57 -8.46 11.13
N LEU A 80 0.78 -9.47 10.76
CA LEU A 80 -0.59 -9.58 11.25
C LEU A 80 -0.54 -9.65 12.79
N PRO A 81 -1.51 -9.03 13.48
CA PRO A 81 -1.61 -9.15 14.93
C PRO A 81 -1.82 -10.62 15.33
N ASP A 82 -1.34 -11.00 16.52
CA ASP A 82 -1.74 -12.27 17.12
C ASP A 82 -3.25 -12.22 17.39
N LEU A 83 -4.00 -13.08 16.69
CA LEU A 83 -5.46 -13.10 16.76
C LEU A 83 -5.99 -13.79 18.02
N ASN A 84 -5.11 -14.41 18.81
CA ASN A 84 -5.46 -15.03 20.09
C ASN A 84 -5.27 -14.07 21.29
N GLN A 85 -4.75 -12.86 21.05
CA GLN A 85 -4.53 -11.90 22.12
C GLN A 85 -5.85 -11.24 22.59
N PRO A 86 -5.99 -10.90 23.89
CA PRO A 86 -7.22 -10.35 24.45
C PRO A 86 -7.44 -8.86 24.12
N VAL A 87 -6.43 -8.16 23.61
CA VAL A 87 -6.50 -6.73 23.27
C VAL A 87 -6.72 -6.58 21.78
N VAL A 88 -7.84 -5.97 21.39
CA VAL A 88 -8.18 -5.76 19.98
C VAL A 88 -7.64 -4.41 19.52
N GLY A 89 -6.73 -4.43 18.55
CA GLY A 89 -6.29 -3.24 17.83
C GLY A 89 -7.32 -2.80 16.77
N PHE A 90 -7.19 -1.57 16.28
CA PHE A 90 -7.95 -1.10 15.12
C PHE A 90 -7.10 -0.20 14.22
N GLY A 91 -7.39 -0.19 12.92
CA GLY A 91 -6.60 0.56 11.94
C GLY A 91 -5.15 0.06 11.84
N GLY A 92 -4.19 0.98 11.92
CA GLY A 92 -2.76 0.66 11.82
C GLY A 92 -2.30 -0.31 12.92
N ALA A 93 -2.85 -0.18 14.13
CA ALA A 93 -2.55 -1.07 15.25
C ALA A 93 -3.05 -2.51 15.04
N ALA A 94 -4.00 -2.71 14.11
CA ALA A 94 -4.48 -4.03 13.69
C ALA A 94 -3.87 -4.50 12.36
N GLY A 95 -2.87 -3.80 11.81
CA GLY A 95 -2.28 -4.14 10.51
C GLY A 95 -3.21 -3.89 9.31
N MET A 96 -4.21 -3.02 9.44
CA MET A 96 -5.23 -2.81 8.40
C MET A 96 -4.78 -1.91 7.23
N VAL A 97 -3.52 -1.51 7.20
CA VAL A 97 -2.92 -0.76 6.08
C VAL A 97 -2.86 -1.66 4.85
N HIS A 98 -3.34 -1.18 3.71
CA HIS A 98 -3.31 -1.94 2.46
C HIS A 98 -1.85 -2.25 2.07
N PRO A 99 -1.43 -3.52 2.02
CA PRO A 99 -0.01 -3.88 1.87
C PRO A 99 0.66 -3.31 0.62
N ALA A 100 -0.07 -3.24 -0.50
CA ALA A 100 0.52 -2.77 -1.76
C ALA A 100 0.44 -1.26 -1.99
N SER A 101 -0.40 -0.52 -1.25
CA SER A 101 -0.68 0.90 -1.55
C SER A 101 -0.51 1.84 -0.36
N GLY A 102 -0.49 1.32 0.87
CA GLY A 102 -0.48 2.14 2.07
C GLY A 102 -1.85 2.72 2.46
N PHE A 103 -2.90 2.51 1.66
CA PHE A 103 -4.23 3.07 1.95
C PHE A 103 -4.91 2.38 3.12
N MET A 104 -5.58 3.16 3.97
CA MET A 104 -6.22 2.61 5.18
C MET A 104 -7.57 3.27 5.49
N VAL A 105 -7.65 4.61 5.51
CA VAL A 105 -8.80 5.38 6.03
C VAL A 105 -10.14 4.92 5.45
N GLY A 106 -10.26 4.83 4.13
CA GLY A 106 -11.50 4.37 3.49
C GLY A 106 -11.87 2.92 3.82
N SER A 107 -10.88 2.03 3.99
CA SER A 107 -11.11 0.63 4.35
C SER A 107 -11.55 0.48 5.80
N VAL A 108 -10.92 1.20 6.73
CA VAL A 108 -11.29 1.13 8.16
C VAL A 108 -12.70 1.64 8.38
N LEU A 109 -13.10 2.76 7.78
CA LEU A 109 -14.47 3.29 7.88
C LEU A 109 -15.52 2.30 7.37
N ARG A 110 -15.25 1.62 6.25
CA ARG A 110 -16.15 0.61 5.68
C ARG A 110 -16.31 -0.61 6.59
N ARG A 111 -15.28 -0.94 7.36
CA ARG A 111 -15.19 -2.18 8.15
C ARG A 111 -15.57 -1.97 9.61
N SER A 112 -15.56 -0.73 10.11
CA SER A 112 -15.96 -0.38 11.48
C SER A 112 -17.34 -0.93 11.87
N PRO A 113 -18.41 -0.87 11.04
CA PRO A 113 -19.71 -1.38 11.45
C PRO A 113 -19.72 -2.89 11.70
N GLY A 114 -19.02 -3.67 10.86
CA GLY A 114 -18.92 -5.11 11.03
C GLY A 114 -18.15 -5.51 12.29
N LEU A 115 -17.08 -4.77 12.62
CA LEU A 115 -16.36 -4.95 13.88
C LEU A 115 -17.27 -4.63 15.08
N ALA A 116 -17.94 -3.48 15.06
CA ALA A 116 -18.82 -3.05 16.14
C ALA A 116 -19.95 -4.07 16.39
N ALA A 117 -20.55 -4.59 15.32
CA ALA A 117 -21.58 -5.63 15.41
C ALA A 117 -21.06 -6.94 16.01
N ALA A 118 -19.86 -7.37 15.62
CA ALA A 118 -19.25 -8.59 16.17
C ALA A 118 -18.95 -8.46 17.67
N ILE A 119 -18.44 -7.30 18.10
CA ILE A 119 -18.20 -7.00 19.52
C ILE A 119 -19.53 -6.95 20.28
N ALA A 120 -20.52 -6.23 19.76
CA ALA A 120 -21.82 -6.10 20.40
C ALA A 120 -22.49 -7.46 20.59
N SER A 121 -22.52 -8.30 19.56
CA SER A 121 -23.11 -9.64 19.63
C SER A 121 -22.37 -10.55 20.62
N ALA A 122 -21.03 -10.49 20.68
CA ALA A 122 -20.27 -11.27 21.66
C ALA A 122 -20.54 -10.84 23.11
N LEU A 123 -20.87 -9.57 23.34
CA LEU A 123 -21.22 -9.02 24.66
C LEU A 123 -22.67 -9.30 25.07
N GLU A 124 -23.52 -9.85 24.19
CA GLU A 124 -24.88 -10.26 24.55
C GLU A 124 -24.88 -11.47 25.49
N ASP A 125 -23.82 -12.28 25.47
CA ASP A 125 -23.57 -13.34 26.45
C ASP A 125 -22.90 -12.73 27.70
N PRO A 126 -23.60 -12.62 28.85
CA PRO A 126 -23.04 -12.04 30.07
C PRO A 126 -21.93 -12.90 30.69
N THR A 127 -21.73 -14.12 30.19
CA THR A 127 -20.68 -15.05 30.63
C THR A 127 -19.47 -15.06 29.70
N ALA A 128 -19.51 -14.32 28.58
CA ALA A 128 -18.40 -14.24 27.64
C ALA A 128 -17.14 -13.67 28.30
N SER A 129 -16.02 -14.38 28.14
CA SER A 129 -14.72 -13.87 28.59
C SER A 129 -14.21 -12.76 27.66
N ALA A 130 -13.28 -11.96 28.15
CA ALA A 130 -12.63 -10.92 27.34
C ALA A 130 -11.95 -11.53 26.09
N GLU A 131 -11.36 -12.71 26.23
CA GLU A 131 -10.74 -13.47 25.14
C GLU A 131 -11.77 -13.91 24.08
N ALA A 132 -12.97 -14.33 24.50
CA ALA A 132 -14.03 -14.72 23.57
C ALA A 132 -14.53 -13.51 22.75
N VAL A 133 -14.72 -12.37 23.39
CA VAL A 133 -15.09 -11.11 22.72
C VAL A 133 -13.96 -10.66 21.77
N ALA A 134 -12.70 -10.75 22.20
CA ALA A 134 -11.55 -10.42 21.38
C ALA A 134 -11.43 -11.35 20.15
N ALA A 135 -11.66 -12.65 20.33
CA ALA A 135 -11.65 -13.62 19.23
C ALA A 135 -12.74 -13.31 18.18
N ALA A 136 -13.95 -12.93 18.61
CA ALA A 136 -15.01 -12.51 17.70
C ALA A 136 -14.62 -11.24 16.91
N ALA A 137 -14.05 -10.25 17.60
CA ALA A 137 -13.58 -9.01 16.99
C ALA A 137 -12.43 -9.25 16.00
N TRP A 138 -11.44 -10.07 16.37
CA TRP A 138 -10.35 -10.47 15.48
C TRP A 138 -10.84 -11.27 14.28
N GLY A 139 -11.83 -12.16 14.47
CA GLY A 139 -12.48 -12.89 13.39
C GLY A 139 -13.18 -11.97 12.37
N ALA A 140 -13.79 -10.88 12.84
CA ALA A 140 -14.38 -9.86 11.98
C ALA A 140 -13.31 -9.01 11.23
N LEU A 141 -12.17 -8.75 11.87
CA LEU A 141 -11.07 -7.97 11.26
C LEU A 141 -10.12 -8.79 10.39
N TRP A 142 -9.94 -10.07 10.65
CA TRP A 142 -9.00 -10.90 9.91
C TRP A 142 -9.59 -12.26 9.56
N PRO A 143 -10.75 -12.28 8.86
CA PRO A 143 -11.26 -13.52 8.29
C PRO A 143 -10.23 -14.08 7.30
N ALA A 144 -10.29 -15.40 7.07
CA ALA A 144 -9.32 -16.11 6.23
C ALA A 144 -9.10 -15.45 4.86
N GLU A 145 -10.17 -14.95 4.24
CA GLU A 145 -10.10 -14.21 2.98
C GLU A 145 -9.19 -12.96 3.07
N MET A 146 -9.32 -12.18 4.14
CA MET A 146 -8.52 -10.96 4.33
C MET A 146 -7.06 -11.30 4.61
N ARG A 147 -6.79 -12.38 5.36
CA ARG A 147 -5.42 -12.85 5.59
C ARG A 147 -4.76 -13.32 4.29
N TRP A 148 -5.50 -14.03 3.45
CA TRP A 148 -5.03 -14.45 2.14
C TRP A 148 -4.73 -13.24 1.24
N LYS A 149 -5.67 -12.29 1.12
CA LYS A 149 -5.46 -11.06 0.33
C LYS A 149 -4.26 -10.26 0.85
N HIS A 150 -4.13 -10.13 2.17
CA HIS A 150 -2.99 -9.47 2.79
C HIS A 150 -1.66 -10.13 2.40
N GLY A 151 -1.56 -11.46 2.49
CA GLY A 151 -0.39 -12.21 2.02
C GLY A 151 -0.12 -12.00 0.52
N PHE A 152 -1.18 -11.97 -0.29
CA PHE A 152 -1.06 -11.84 -1.75
C PHE A 152 -0.56 -10.45 -2.14
N TYR A 153 -1.09 -9.40 -1.53
CA TYR A 153 -0.62 -8.03 -1.76
C TYR A 153 0.83 -7.83 -1.30
N ARG A 154 1.23 -8.44 -0.17
CA ARG A 154 2.64 -8.42 0.27
C ARG A 154 3.57 -9.09 -0.74
N PHE A 155 3.15 -10.24 -1.27
CA PHE A 155 3.89 -10.92 -2.33
C PHE A 155 4.01 -10.05 -3.59
N GLY A 156 2.93 -9.40 -4.02
CA GLY A 156 2.95 -8.48 -5.15
C GLY A 156 3.86 -7.27 -4.93
N LEU A 157 3.82 -6.66 -3.74
CA LEU A 157 4.65 -5.51 -3.40
C LEU A 157 6.15 -5.86 -3.41
N GLU A 158 6.54 -7.02 -2.89
CA GLU A 158 7.94 -7.48 -2.89
C GLU A 158 8.54 -7.47 -4.31
N LYS A 159 7.73 -7.78 -5.34
CA LYS A 159 8.15 -7.69 -6.74
C LYS A 159 8.38 -6.25 -7.19
N LEU A 160 7.46 -5.36 -6.84
CA LEU A 160 7.55 -3.93 -7.20
C LEU A 160 8.75 -3.26 -6.55
N MET A 161 9.17 -3.70 -5.36
CA MET A 161 10.33 -3.13 -4.65
C MET A 161 11.65 -3.34 -5.39
N ARG A 162 11.69 -4.24 -6.38
CA ARG A 162 12.87 -4.53 -7.20
C ARG A 162 12.87 -3.78 -8.53
N PHE A 163 11.82 -3.04 -8.84
CA PHE A 163 11.70 -2.35 -10.12
C PHE A 163 12.45 -1.03 -10.08
N ASP A 164 13.14 -0.72 -11.17
CA ASP A 164 13.67 0.62 -11.41
C ASP A 164 12.53 1.58 -11.79
N GLU A 165 12.86 2.87 -11.93
CA GLU A 165 11.88 3.91 -12.27
C GLU A 165 11.11 3.60 -13.55
N ALA A 166 11.81 3.21 -14.62
CA ALA A 166 11.18 2.92 -15.91
C ALA A 166 10.17 1.77 -15.80
N ARG A 167 10.55 0.67 -15.14
CA ARG A 167 9.66 -0.48 -14.96
C ARG A 167 8.50 -0.18 -14.01
N LEU A 168 8.71 0.64 -12.97
CA LEU A 168 7.62 1.11 -12.10
C LEU A 168 6.59 1.92 -12.92
N ARG A 169 7.04 2.82 -13.79
CA ARG A 169 6.14 3.59 -14.67
C ARG A 169 5.36 2.71 -15.61
N HIS A 170 6.01 1.75 -16.27
CA HIS A 170 5.33 0.77 -17.10
C HIS A 170 4.31 -0.04 -16.31
N HIS A 171 4.67 -0.52 -15.12
CA HIS A 171 3.75 -1.26 -14.26
C HIS A 171 2.53 -0.44 -13.88
N PHE A 172 2.70 0.79 -13.36
CA PHE A 172 1.58 1.63 -12.96
C PHE A 172 0.73 2.07 -14.15
N ALA A 173 1.33 2.35 -15.31
CA ALA A 173 0.59 2.61 -16.53
C ALA A 173 -0.30 1.42 -16.92
N SER A 174 0.21 0.18 -16.83
CA SER A 174 -0.58 -1.04 -17.05
C SER A 174 -1.63 -1.27 -15.96
N PHE A 175 -1.33 -0.97 -14.69
CA PHE A 175 -2.28 -1.12 -13.59
C PHE A 175 -3.45 -0.16 -13.70
N PHE A 176 -3.19 1.11 -14.01
CA PHE A 176 -4.23 2.13 -14.16
C PHE A 176 -4.98 2.06 -15.51
N SER A 177 -4.52 1.24 -16.47
CA SER A 177 -5.27 0.93 -17.69
C SER A 177 -6.25 -0.24 -17.54
N LEU A 178 -6.25 -0.92 -16.38
CA LEU A 178 -7.30 -1.88 -16.03
C LEU A 178 -8.67 -1.18 -15.97
N PRO A 179 -9.79 -1.93 -16.11
CA PRO A 179 -11.11 -1.37 -15.89
C PRO A 179 -11.19 -0.68 -14.51
N PRO A 180 -11.88 0.47 -14.40
CA PRO A 180 -12.00 1.21 -13.15
C PRO A 180 -12.38 0.34 -11.95
N GLN A 181 -13.31 -0.59 -12.14
CA GLN A 181 -13.79 -1.49 -11.07
C GLN A 181 -12.68 -2.39 -10.52
N GLN A 182 -11.71 -2.79 -11.35
CA GLN A 182 -10.62 -3.67 -10.94
C GLN A 182 -9.56 -2.91 -10.15
N TRP A 183 -8.99 -1.83 -10.70
CA TRP A 183 -7.94 -1.12 -9.99
C TRP A 183 -8.49 -0.38 -8.76
N TYR A 184 -9.70 0.19 -8.83
CA TYR A 184 -10.36 0.82 -7.67
C TYR A 184 -10.65 -0.21 -6.59
N GLY A 185 -11.22 -1.36 -6.98
CA GLY A 185 -11.52 -2.43 -6.05
C GLY A 185 -10.27 -2.98 -5.37
N PHE A 186 -9.17 -3.11 -6.12
CA PHE A 186 -7.87 -3.50 -5.59
C PHE A 186 -7.39 -2.49 -4.55
N LEU A 187 -7.29 -1.20 -4.91
CA LEU A 187 -6.78 -0.15 -4.00
C LEU A 187 -7.65 0.06 -2.74
N THR A 188 -8.94 -0.26 -2.82
CA THR A 188 -9.89 -0.17 -1.70
C THR A 188 -10.05 -1.49 -0.92
N ASN A 189 -9.35 -2.55 -1.32
CA ASN A 189 -9.46 -3.91 -0.77
C ASN A 189 -10.89 -4.48 -0.77
N THR A 190 -11.69 -4.15 -1.78
CA THR A 190 -13.09 -4.59 -1.91
C THR A 190 -13.27 -5.78 -2.85
N LEU A 191 -12.26 -6.12 -3.65
CA LEU A 191 -12.29 -7.31 -4.50
C LEU A 191 -12.25 -8.60 -3.67
N THR A 192 -12.94 -9.63 -4.16
CA THR A 192 -12.77 -11.01 -3.70
C THR A 192 -11.42 -11.57 -4.17
N PRO A 193 -10.90 -12.66 -3.58
CA PRO A 193 -9.66 -13.30 -4.02
C PRO A 193 -9.66 -13.63 -5.52
N ALA A 194 -10.77 -14.16 -6.05
CA ALA A 194 -10.91 -14.47 -7.46
C ALA A 194 -10.82 -13.22 -8.34
N GLN A 195 -11.44 -12.11 -7.92
CA GLN A 195 -11.35 -10.84 -8.64
C GLN A 195 -9.95 -10.23 -8.57
N VAL A 196 -9.24 -10.36 -7.44
CA VAL A 196 -7.83 -9.96 -7.32
C VAL A 196 -6.97 -10.74 -8.32
N LEU A 197 -7.11 -12.07 -8.37
CA LEU A 197 -6.38 -12.91 -9.32
C LEU A 197 -6.70 -12.54 -10.76
N GLN A 198 -7.98 -12.30 -11.08
CA GLN A 198 -8.40 -11.88 -12.41
C GLN A 198 -7.79 -10.52 -12.80
N ALA A 199 -7.77 -9.55 -11.88
CA ALA A 199 -7.15 -8.25 -12.11
C ALA A 199 -5.65 -8.37 -12.37
N MET A 200 -4.95 -9.20 -11.59
CA MET A 200 -3.50 -9.41 -11.77
C MET A 200 -3.17 -10.22 -13.03
N ALA A 201 -4.00 -11.20 -13.41
CA ALA A 201 -3.84 -11.92 -14.67
C ALA A 201 -4.03 -10.97 -15.87
N ARG A 202 -5.03 -10.08 -15.81
CA ARG A 202 -5.25 -9.06 -16.83
C ARG A 202 -4.11 -8.05 -16.89
N LEU A 203 -3.63 -7.58 -15.74
CA LEU A 203 -2.43 -6.73 -15.65
C LEU A 203 -1.26 -7.41 -16.37
N PHE A 204 -0.98 -8.67 -16.03
CA PHE A 204 0.12 -9.42 -16.63
C PHE A 204 0.00 -9.54 -18.15
N ALA A 205 -1.20 -9.79 -18.67
CA ALA A 205 -1.45 -9.87 -20.10
C ALA A 205 -1.24 -8.53 -20.84
N LEU A 206 -1.61 -7.41 -20.21
CA LEU A 206 -1.48 -6.06 -20.77
C LEU A 206 -0.07 -5.46 -20.59
N ALA A 207 0.69 -5.94 -19.61
CA ALA A 207 1.97 -5.38 -19.25
C ALA A 207 3.02 -5.55 -20.37
N PRO A 208 3.98 -4.62 -20.52
CA PRO A 208 5.12 -4.81 -21.41
C PRO A 208 6.04 -5.94 -20.91
N GLY A 209 6.94 -6.40 -21.78
CA GLY A 209 7.76 -7.60 -21.54
C GLY A 209 8.70 -7.48 -20.34
N ASP A 210 9.24 -6.29 -20.09
CA ASP A 210 10.09 -5.97 -18.94
C ASP A 210 9.34 -6.11 -17.60
N VAL A 211 8.11 -5.62 -17.54
CA VAL A 211 7.23 -5.77 -16.36
C VAL A 211 6.87 -7.24 -16.18
N ARG A 212 6.45 -7.95 -17.24
CA ARG A 212 6.14 -9.39 -17.17
C ARG A 212 7.32 -10.20 -16.64
N TRP A 213 8.53 -9.97 -17.18
CA TRP A 213 9.74 -10.63 -16.72
C TRP A 213 10.01 -10.34 -15.24
N GLY A 214 9.91 -9.08 -14.82
CA GLY A 214 10.07 -8.68 -13.43
C GLY A 214 9.07 -9.36 -12.49
N LEU A 215 7.82 -9.54 -12.94
CA LEU A 215 6.76 -10.20 -12.19
C LEU A 215 6.94 -11.73 -12.11
N MET A 216 7.46 -12.39 -13.15
CA MET A 216 7.69 -13.85 -13.14
C MET A 216 8.88 -14.26 -12.30
N ASN A 217 9.94 -13.46 -12.30
CA ASN A 217 11.17 -13.78 -11.60
C ASN A 217 10.95 -13.80 -10.09
N LEU A 218 11.26 -14.93 -9.44
CA LEU A 218 11.18 -15.11 -7.99
C LEU A 218 12.54 -14.86 -7.36
N GLN A 219 12.63 -13.84 -6.52
CA GLN A 219 13.87 -13.45 -5.84
C GLN A 219 13.63 -13.07 -4.38
N GLY A 220 14.64 -13.25 -3.53
CA GLY A 220 14.60 -12.81 -2.14
C GLY A 220 13.50 -13.51 -1.33
N ARG A 221 12.57 -12.72 -0.75
CA ARG A 221 11.53 -13.21 0.16
C ARG A 221 10.31 -13.81 -0.56
N GLU A 222 10.21 -13.62 -1.88
CA GLU A 222 9.05 -14.03 -2.67
C GLU A 222 8.72 -15.54 -2.57
N PRO A 223 9.69 -16.48 -2.61
CA PRO A 223 9.38 -17.90 -2.45
C PRO A 223 8.75 -18.24 -1.09
N ALA A 224 9.24 -17.62 -0.01
CA ALA A 224 8.69 -17.84 1.33
C ALA A 224 7.29 -17.22 1.49
N LEU A 225 7.07 -16.03 0.90
CA LEU A 225 5.75 -15.40 0.88
C LEU A 225 4.75 -16.23 0.05
N MET A 226 5.19 -16.77 -1.08
CA MET A 226 4.39 -17.67 -1.92
C MET A 226 4.03 -18.96 -1.17
N ALA A 227 4.98 -19.59 -0.48
CA ALA A 227 4.70 -20.78 0.31
C ALA A 227 3.62 -20.52 1.38
N ARG A 228 3.70 -19.38 2.09
CA ARG A 228 2.71 -18.98 3.11
C ARG A 228 1.30 -18.78 2.56
N LEU A 229 1.16 -18.39 1.29
CA LEU A 229 -0.15 -18.28 0.64
C LEU A 229 -0.84 -19.64 0.48
N PHE A 230 -0.07 -20.72 0.30
CA PHE A 230 -0.60 -22.07 0.12
C PHE A 230 -0.75 -22.84 1.43
N THR A 231 0.02 -22.49 2.48
CA THR A 231 -0.05 -23.16 3.78
C THR A 231 -1.02 -22.49 4.76
N GLY A 232 -1.72 -21.42 4.37
CA GLY A 232 -2.76 -20.78 5.19
C GLY A 232 -2.21 -20.12 6.45
N GLY A 233 -1.20 -19.26 6.29
CA GLY A 233 -0.54 -18.55 7.40
C GLY A 233 -1.45 -17.72 8.30
#